data_AF-A0A943LZP6-F1
#
_entry.id   AF-A0A943LZP6-F1
#
_cell.length_a   1.000
_cell.length_b   1.000
_cell.length_c   1.000
_cell.angle_alpha   90.00
_cell.angle_beta   90.00
_cell.angle_gamma   90.00
#
_symmetry.space_group_name_H-M   'P 1'
#
loop_
_entity.id
_entity.type
_entity.pdbx_description
1 polymer ?
#
loop_
_entity_poly.entity_id
_entity_poly.type
_entity_poly.pdbx_seq_one_letter_code
_entity_poly.pdbx_strand_id
1 'polypeptide(L)'
;GQKAVRVHYKLSNSSKETMNAYTLLMKVVLDVKQEKEELKVATMVFSKDDDRDKIANKTKIAPKEVKEIVVDYAVVDFDHELSIDFSDYGTEANATAKLSLQNLEKAPVKYFDKKAQ
;
A
#
# COMPACT_ATOMS: atom_id res chain seq x y z
N GLY A 1 -11.76 -15.68 -5.31
CA GLY A 1 -11.84 -14.22 -5.55
C GLY A 1 -10.44 -13.65 -5.54
N GLN A 2 -10.23 -12.45 -6.10
CA GLN A 2 -8.95 -11.74 -5.97
C GLN A 2 -8.76 -11.35 -4.50
N LYS A 3 -7.59 -11.66 -3.92
CA LYS A 3 -7.22 -11.28 -2.54
C LYS A 3 -6.39 -10.00 -2.58
N ALA A 4 -6.53 -9.18 -1.55
CA ALA A 4 -5.74 -7.97 -1.39
C ALA A 4 -5.44 -7.71 0.08
N VAL A 5 -4.30 -7.05 0.33
CA VAL A 5 -3.93 -6.56 1.66
C VAL A 5 -3.86 -5.04 1.60
N ARG A 6 -4.49 -4.38 2.57
CA ARG A 6 -4.39 -2.93 2.75
C ARG A 6 -3.21 -2.61 3.66
N VAL A 7 -2.29 -1.81 3.17
CA VAL A 7 -1.17 -1.29 3.96
C VAL A 7 -1.44 0.17 4.30
N HIS A 8 -1.39 0.48 5.59
CA HIS A 8 -1.52 1.84 6.12
C HIS A 8 -0.11 2.43 6.28
N TYR A 9 0.18 3.50 5.55
CA TYR A 9 1.45 4.23 5.68
C TYR A 9 1.21 5.56 6.38
N LYS A 10 2.19 5.99 7.17
CA LYS A 10 2.28 7.35 7.69
C LYS A 10 3.42 8.06 6.98
N LEU A 11 3.09 8.95 6.04
CA LEU A 11 4.05 9.63 5.19
C LEU A 11 4.28 11.06 5.66
N SER A 12 5.56 11.46 5.70
CA SER A 12 5.99 12.85 5.93
C SER A 12 6.56 13.43 4.65
N ASN A 13 6.10 14.62 4.25
CA ASN A 13 6.66 15.30 3.08
C ASN A 13 7.82 16.22 3.49
N SER A 14 9.05 15.76 3.27
CA SER A 14 10.27 16.53 3.50
C SER A 14 10.62 17.51 2.37
N SER A 15 9.87 17.51 1.26
CA SER A 15 10.10 18.44 0.15
C SER A 15 9.58 19.85 0.44
N LYS A 16 9.95 20.79 -0.43
CA LYS A 16 9.51 22.19 -0.34
C LYS A 16 8.14 22.45 -0.99
N GLU A 17 7.57 21.46 -1.66
CA GLU A 17 6.32 21.60 -2.42
C GLU A 17 5.25 20.64 -1.92
N THR A 18 4.00 20.96 -2.16
CA THR A 18 2.90 20.03 -1.91
C THR A 18 2.96 18.88 -2.92
N MET A 19 3.05 17.65 -2.42
CA MET A 19 3.18 16.45 -3.25
C MET A 19 1.94 15.55 -3.15
N ASN A 20 1.67 14.79 -4.22
CA ASN A 20 0.74 13.67 -4.15
C ASN A 20 1.36 12.55 -3.29
N ALA A 21 0.56 11.96 -2.40
CA ALA A 21 1.06 10.96 -1.45
C ALA A 21 1.52 9.67 -2.15
N TYR A 22 0.86 9.26 -3.24
CA TYR A 22 1.31 8.11 -4.04
C TYR A 22 2.66 8.38 -4.70
N THR A 23 2.85 9.57 -5.27
CA THR A 23 4.16 9.98 -5.81
C THR A 23 5.25 10.00 -4.74
N LEU A 24 4.92 10.47 -3.52
CA LEU A 24 5.86 10.46 -2.40
C LEU A 24 6.18 9.03 -1.95
N LEU A 25 5.19 8.14 -1.92
CA LEU A 25 5.37 6.72 -1.60
C LEU A 25 6.27 6.02 -2.61
N MET A 26 6.06 6.22 -3.91
CA MET A 26 6.87 5.61 -4.97
C MET A 26 8.33 6.08 -4.95
N LYS A 27 8.65 7.19 -4.27
CA LYS A 27 10.04 7.62 -4.08
C LYS A 27 10.77 6.79 -3.02
N VAL A 28 10.05 6.17 -2.09
CA VAL A 28 10.62 5.48 -0.94
C VAL A 28 10.37 3.97 -0.95
N VAL A 29 9.25 3.52 -1.51
CA VAL A 29 8.94 2.10 -1.73
C VAL A 29 9.49 1.71 -3.10
N LEU A 30 10.49 0.84 -3.10
CA LEU A 30 11.11 0.31 -4.30
C LEU A 30 10.28 -0.82 -4.90
N ASP A 31 9.87 -1.77 -4.06
CA ASP A 31 9.17 -2.96 -4.52
C ASP A 31 8.32 -3.53 -3.38
N VAL A 32 7.22 -4.19 -3.73
CA VAL A 32 6.35 -4.92 -2.81
C VAL A 32 6.16 -6.31 -3.37
N LYS A 33 6.59 -7.33 -2.63
CA LYS A 33 6.69 -8.70 -3.12
C LYS A 33 5.95 -9.68 -2.25
N GLN A 34 5.51 -10.78 -2.86
CA GLN A 34 5.22 -12.02 -2.17
C GLN A 34 6.16 -13.08 -2.74
N GLU A 35 6.94 -13.71 -1.86
CA GLU A 35 8.05 -14.59 -2.24
C GLU A 35 9.09 -13.91 -3.16
N LYS A 36 9.00 -14.14 -4.48
CA LYS A 36 9.88 -13.60 -5.52
C LYS A 36 9.13 -12.79 -6.58
N GLU A 37 7.81 -12.69 -6.45
CA GLU A 37 6.96 -11.99 -7.42
C GLU A 37 6.62 -10.59 -6.92
N GLU A 38 6.83 -9.60 -7.78
CA GLU A 38 6.37 -8.22 -7.56
C GLU A 38 4.83 -8.18 -7.59
N LEU A 39 4.27 -7.60 -6.54
CA LEU A 39 2.84 -7.38 -6.40
C LEU A 39 2.44 -6.08 -7.07
N LYS A 40 1.39 -6.17 -7.86
CA LYS A 40 0.78 -4.98 -8.45
C LYS A 40 -0.02 -4.24 -7.40
N VAL A 41 0.10 -2.92 -7.41
CA VAL A 41 -0.85 -2.05 -6.73
C VAL A 41 -2.24 -2.36 -7.28
N ALA A 42 -3.16 -2.75 -6.39
CA ALA A 42 -4.53 -3.03 -6.75
C ALA A 42 -5.31 -1.72 -6.72
N THR A 43 -5.66 -1.20 -7.90
CA THR A 43 -6.57 -0.06 -8.01
C THR A 43 -8.02 -0.51 -7.81
N MET A 44 -8.41 -1.00 -6.62
CA MET A 44 -9.83 -1.33 -6.38
C MET A 44 -10.32 -0.92 -4.99
N VAL A 45 -10.82 0.31 -4.94
CA VAL A 45 -11.50 0.94 -3.81
C VAL A 45 -12.97 0.48 -3.82
N PHE A 46 -13.31 -0.56 -3.07
CA PHE A 46 -14.70 -0.77 -2.63
C PHE A 46 -14.76 -1.30 -1.20
N SER A 47 -14.08 -0.63 -0.25
CA SER A 47 -14.63 -0.60 1.10
C SER A 47 -15.85 0.33 1.08
N LYS A 48 -17.00 -0.18 1.55
CA LYS A 48 -18.17 0.66 1.83
C LYS A 48 -17.87 1.73 2.89
N ASP A 49 -16.78 1.57 3.66
CA ASP A 49 -16.47 2.40 4.83
C ASP A 49 -15.04 2.98 4.83
N ASP A 50 -15.02 4.24 5.25
CA ASP A 50 -14.06 5.10 5.97
C ASP A 50 -12.73 5.62 5.41
N ASP A 51 -11.98 4.93 4.54
CA ASP A 51 -10.63 5.43 4.17
C ASP A 51 -10.53 6.02 2.75
N ARG A 52 -11.64 6.44 2.16
CA ARG A 52 -11.65 6.96 0.77
C ARG A 52 -10.88 8.27 0.60
N ASP A 53 -10.81 9.07 1.65
CA ASP A 53 -10.05 10.31 1.75
C ASP A 53 -8.54 10.07 1.94
N LYS A 54 -8.17 8.89 2.47
CA LYS A 54 -6.78 8.45 2.70
C LYS A 54 -6.16 7.68 1.53
N ILE A 55 -6.87 7.49 0.42
CA ILE A 55 -6.31 6.80 -0.75
C ILE A 55 -5.13 7.61 -1.28
N ALA A 56 -3.96 6.96 -1.37
CA ALA A 56 -2.70 7.61 -1.71
C ALA A 56 -2.76 8.52 -2.95
N ASN A 57 -3.49 8.11 -3.99
CA ASN A 57 -3.59 8.89 -5.24
C ASN A 57 -4.51 10.12 -5.14
N LYS A 58 -5.36 10.21 -4.12
CA LYS A 58 -6.24 11.38 -3.85
C LYS A 58 -5.67 12.31 -2.79
N THR A 59 -4.75 11.83 -1.97
CA THR A 59 -4.18 12.61 -0.87
C THR A 59 -3.02 13.49 -1.34
N LYS A 60 -3.09 14.79 -1.03
CA LYS A 60 -1.97 15.74 -1.14
C LYS A 60 -1.38 16.00 0.24
N ILE A 61 -0.06 16.08 0.33
CA ILE A 61 0.69 16.32 1.57
C ILE A 61 1.52 17.60 1.38
N ALA A 62 1.26 18.63 2.17
CA ALA A 62 2.00 19.88 2.15
C ALA A 62 3.42 19.71 2.75
N PRO A 63 4.34 20.66 2.52
CA PRO A 63 5.68 20.62 3.12
C PRO A 63 5.62 20.49 4.65
N LYS A 64 6.42 19.58 5.22
CA LYS A 64 6.49 19.26 6.67
C LYS A 64 5.20 18.68 7.26
N GLU A 65 4.19 18.40 6.44
CA GLU A 65 2.96 17.75 6.88
C GLU A 65 3.16 16.23 6.91
N VAL A 66 2.46 15.58 7.85
CA VAL A 66 2.40 14.13 7.98
C VAL A 66 0.96 13.68 7.77
N LYS A 67 0.73 12.71 6.88
CA LYS A 67 -0.59 12.10 6.65
C LYS A 67 -0.54 10.59 6.67
N GLU A 68 -1.65 10.01 7.11
CA GLU A 68 -1.92 8.59 6.95
C GLU A 68 -2.56 8.34 5.59
N ILE A 69 -2.06 7.36 4.87
CA ILE A 69 -2.59 6.92 3.59
C ILE A 69 -2.74 5.41 3.55
N VAL A 70 -3.57 4.94 2.61
CA VAL A 70 -3.78 3.52 2.36
C VAL A 70 -3.42 3.15 0.91
N VAL A 71 -2.80 1.99 0.75
CA VAL A 71 -2.56 1.35 -0.54
C VAL A 71 -2.96 -0.13 -0.43
N ASP A 72 -3.73 -0.59 -1.41
CA ASP A 72 -4.15 -1.98 -1.50
C ASP A 72 -3.21 -2.71 -2.48
N TYR A 73 -2.61 -3.81 -2.06
CA TYR A 73 -1.77 -4.66 -2.90
C TYR A 73 -2.48 -5.98 -3.19
N ALA A 74 -2.51 -6.39 -4.45
CA ALA A 74 -3.07 -7.69 -4.81
C ALA A 74 -2.11 -8.79 -4.36
N VAL A 75 -2.56 -9.68 -3.48
CA VAL A 75 -1.77 -10.80 -2.96
C VAL A 75 -2.26 -12.12 -3.56
N VAL A 76 -1.34 -13.08 -3.66
CA VAL A 76 -1.65 -14.43 -4.16
C VAL A 76 -2.42 -15.21 -3.07
N ASP A 77 -1.94 -15.13 -1.84
CA ASP A 77 -2.51 -15.79 -0.67
C ASP A 77 -2.15 -15.08 0.65
N PHE A 78 -2.53 -15.66 1.77
CA PHE A 78 -2.19 -15.19 3.12
C PHE A 78 -1.20 -16.12 3.83
N ASP A 79 -0.73 -17.17 3.16
CA ASP A 79 0.21 -18.15 3.69
C ASP A 79 1.65 -17.62 3.59
N HIS A 80 1.95 -16.89 2.51
CA HIS A 80 3.25 -16.28 2.26
C HIS A 80 3.34 -14.85 2.81
N GLU A 81 4.55 -14.46 3.23
CA GLU A 81 4.85 -13.12 3.74
C GLU A 81 4.81 -12.05 2.65
N LEU A 82 4.37 -10.85 3.04
CA LEU A 82 4.52 -9.65 2.25
C LEU A 82 5.87 -9.00 2.57
N SER A 83 6.70 -8.76 1.57
CA SER A 83 7.96 -8.02 1.68
C SER A 83 7.80 -6.64 1.05
N ILE A 84 8.24 -5.59 1.74
CA ILE A 84 8.26 -4.22 1.21
C ILE A 84 9.72 -3.75 1.26
N ASP A 85 10.30 -3.56 0.08
CA ASP A 85 11.64 -3.02 -0.09
C ASP A 85 11.57 -1.50 -0.17
N PHE A 86 12.39 -0.83 0.62
CA PHE A 86 12.53 0.62 0.64
C PHE A 86 13.86 1.05 0.04
N SER A 87 13.90 2.25 -0.53
CA SER A 87 15.10 2.85 -1.09
C SER A 87 15.08 4.37 -0.91
N ASP A 88 16.23 4.97 -0.63
CA ASP A 88 16.35 6.43 -0.56
C ASP A 88 16.35 7.09 -1.95
N TYR A 89 16.71 6.34 -3.02
CA TYR A 89 16.90 6.86 -4.38
C TYR A 89 16.51 5.89 -5.53
N GLY A 90 15.87 4.76 -5.22
CA GLY A 90 15.16 3.93 -6.20
C GLY A 90 15.99 2.93 -7.00
N THR A 91 17.29 2.78 -6.74
CA THR A 91 18.14 1.83 -7.48
C THR A 91 18.46 0.55 -6.73
N GLU A 92 18.55 0.61 -5.40
CA GLU A 92 18.84 -0.54 -4.54
C GLU A 92 18.05 -0.44 -3.24
N ALA A 93 17.61 -1.59 -2.73
CA ALA A 93 16.92 -1.66 -1.46
C ALA A 93 17.91 -1.41 -0.31
N ASN A 94 17.61 -0.45 0.56
CA ASN A 94 18.40 -0.17 1.76
C ASN A 94 17.74 -0.70 3.05
N ALA A 95 16.44 -1.03 2.99
CA ALA A 95 15.70 -1.66 4.06
C ALA A 95 14.57 -2.53 3.51
N THR A 96 14.26 -3.63 4.19
CA THR A 96 13.14 -4.52 3.85
C THR A 96 12.28 -4.77 5.08
N ALA A 97 10.98 -4.51 4.98
CA ALA A 97 10.00 -4.95 5.96
C ALA A 97 9.38 -6.28 5.52
N LYS A 98 9.34 -7.27 6.41
CA LYS A 98 8.65 -8.55 6.20
C LYS A 98 7.45 -8.65 7.12
N LEU A 99 6.29 -8.95 6.54
CA LEU A 99 5.00 -8.95 7.22
C LEU A 99 4.33 -10.31 7.02
N SER A 100 4.12 -11.05 8.12
CA SER A 100 3.32 -12.28 8.08
C SER A 100 1.86 -11.94 7.87
N LEU A 101 1.24 -12.59 6.87
CA LEU A 101 -0.17 -12.42 6.54
C LEU A 101 -1.07 -13.47 7.22
N GLN A 102 -0.49 -14.48 7.88
CA GLN A 102 -1.22 -15.60 8.48
C GLN A 102 -2.21 -15.15 9.57
N ASN A 103 -1.88 -14.08 10.28
CA ASN A 103 -2.79 -13.50 11.28
C ASN A 103 -3.97 -12.73 10.66
N LEU A 104 -3.93 -12.44 9.35
CA LEU A 104 -4.97 -11.72 8.63
C LEU A 104 -6.06 -12.65 8.08
N GLU A 105 -5.88 -13.97 8.11
CA GLU A 105 -6.95 -14.92 7.71
C GLU A 105 -8.22 -14.77 8.56
N LYS A 106 -8.06 -14.36 9.82
CA LYS A 106 -9.15 -14.09 10.76
C LYS A 106 -9.63 -12.64 10.71
N ALA A 107 -8.93 -11.77 9.99
CA ALA A 107 -9.38 -10.40 9.78
C ALA A 107 -10.69 -10.45 8.97
N PRO A 108 -11.63 -9.51 9.21
CA PRO A 108 -12.88 -9.48 8.47
C PRO A 108 -12.60 -9.37 6.95
N VAL A 109 -12.74 -10.51 6.26
CA VAL A 109 -12.58 -10.59 4.80
C VAL A 109 -13.80 -9.90 4.19
N LYS A 110 -13.59 -8.71 3.62
CA LYS A 110 -14.60 -8.08 2.77
C LYS A 110 -14.55 -8.78 1.41
N TYR A 111 -15.45 -9.74 1.19
CA TYR A 111 -15.60 -10.38 -0.11
C TYR A 111 -16.08 -9.35 -1.13
N PHE A 112 -15.33 -9.22 -2.23
CA PHE A 112 -15.78 -8.45 -3.39
C PHE A 112 -16.81 -9.27 -4.14
N ASP A 113 -18.07 -8.83 -4.11
CA ASP A 113 -19.07 -9.34 -5.03
C ASP A 113 -18.72 -8.86 -6.44
N LYS A 114 -18.54 -9.81 -7.37
CA LYS A 114 -18.22 -9.55 -8.79
C LYS A 114 -19.38 -8.93 -9.56
N LYS A 115 -20.33 -8.26 -8.90
CA LYS A 115 -21.54 -7.69 -9.50
C LYS A 115 -21.69 -6.22 -9.15
N ALA A 116 -21.01 -5.39 -9.93
CA ALA A 116 -21.56 -4.12 -10.42
C ALA A 116 -20.77 -3.78 -11.70
N GLN A 117 -21.26 -4.33 -12.80
CA GLN A 117 -20.96 -3.92 -14.17
C GLN A 117 -21.42 -2.48 -14.38
#